data_AF-A0A9P3CZD3-F1
#
_entry.id   AF-A0A9P3CZD3-F1
#
_cell.length_a   1.000
_cell.length_b   1.000
_cell.length_c   1.000
_cell.angle_alpha   90.00
_cell.angle_beta   90.00
_cell.angle_gamma   90.00
#
_symmetry.space_group_name_H-M   'P 1'
#
loop_
_entity.id
_entity.type
_entity.pdbx_description
1 polymer ?
#
loop_
_entity_poly.entity_id
_entity_poly.type
_entity_poly.pdbx_seq_one_letter_code
_entity_poly.pdbx_strand_id
1 'polypeptide(L)'
;MSEHTKTVTHLGTGATLKVIAAESNAAAGKKASIILIDEVWLFGKRANAESMFREAKGGLASRPEGCVIYLSTMSDEVPCGVFKQLLDYARDVRDGIKEDKSFLPLIYEFPKHLVEAGEHLKPENFYITNPNLGASVDLEYLISEFNKVKDAGEESLRDFLAKHLNIEIGMNLRANRWAGAEFWNQQKHVFGLDQLIEQSDVITFGIDGGGLDDLLGAAALGRLKKDPRIWWLWNHAWANKVALERRKENIPKYQDFEKEGSLTVVEKVGEDIDQLALIAKRVYDSGKLDKIGLDPQGLGGLLDGLLGVGIPQEQLVAVPQGHRLMGYIMTAERKLAEGNLWHAGQQLMTWCAGNARVVMIGNGMRITKQESGVGKIDPLIATFNAVALMTMNPIAKNLDIDEYLEDVVIA
;
A
#
# COMPACT_ATOMS: atom_id res chain seq x y z
N MET A 1 39.48 -31.88 5.02
CA MET A 1 38.44 -30.85 4.86
C MET A 1 37.99 -30.45 6.25
N SER A 2 38.16 -29.19 6.66
CA SER A 2 37.61 -28.74 7.94
C SER A 2 36.08 -28.66 7.81
N GLU A 3 35.34 -29.27 8.73
CA GLU A 3 33.89 -29.04 8.81
C GLU A 3 33.65 -27.55 9.10
N HIS A 4 32.96 -26.86 8.19
CA HIS A 4 32.55 -25.48 8.41
C HIS A 4 31.37 -25.44 9.39
N THR A 5 31.65 -25.40 10.70
CA THR A 5 30.64 -25.41 11.76
C THR A 5 29.92 -24.07 11.97
N LYS A 6 30.28 -23.02 11.21
CA LYS A 6 29.75 -21.64 11.30
C LYS A 6 29.65 -21.13 12.75
N THR A 7 30.61 -21.52 13.59
CA THR A 7 30.62 -21.24 15.03
C THR A 7 31.98 -20.69 15.44
N VAL A 8 31.98 -19.54 16.11
CA VAL A 8 33.16 -18.95 16.75
C VAL A 8 33.09 -19.23 18.24
N THR A 9 34.18 -19.71 18.83
CA THR A 9 34.24 -19.98 20.28
C THR A 9 35.31 -19.10 20.92
N HIS A 10 34.94 -18.36 21.95
CA HIS A 10 35.88 -17.60 22.76
C HIS A 10 36.64 -18.54 23.70
N LEU A 11 37.95 -18.71 23.49
CA LEU A 11 38.75 -19.73 24.18
C LEU A 11 38.84 -19.53 25.69
N GLY A 12 38.78 -18.29 26.18
CA GLY A 12 38.89 -18.00 27.62
C GLY A 12 37.60 -18.28 28.41
N THR A 13 36.43 -18.11 27.78
CA THR A 13 35.13 -18.22 28.47
C THR A 13 34.28 -19.40 27.99
N GLY A 14 34.65 -20.02 26.87
CA GLY A 14 33.85 -21.04 26.20
C GLY A 14 32.58 -20.50 25.54
N ALA A 15 32.36 -19.18 25.52
CA ALA A 15 31.19 -18.58 24.88
C ALA A 15 31.22 -18.85 23.36
N THR A 16 30.06 -19.11 22.77
CA THR A 16 29.94 -19.43 21.34
C THR A 16 29.03 -18.45 20.61
N LEU A 17 29.43 -18.04 19.41
CA LEU A 17 28.61 -17.32 18.44
C LEU A 17 28.37 -18.25 17.25
N LYS A 18 27.11 -18.47 16.88
CA LYS A 18 26.74 -19.35 15.78
C LYS A 18 25.92 -18.58 14.74
N VAL A 19 26.36 -18.63 13.48
CA VAL A 19 25.62 -18.02 12.36
C VAL A 19 24.53 -18.99 11.90
N ILE A 20 23.28 -18.51 11.89
CA ILE A 20 22.12 -19.27 11.44
C ILE A 20 21.57 -18.59 10.18
N ALA A 21 21.45 -19.35 9.09
CA ALA A 21 20.83 -18.84 7.89
C ALA A 21 19.31 -18.73 8.10
N ALA A 22 18.74 -17.60 7.70
CA ALA A 22 17.33 -17.26 7.84
C ALA A 22 16.36 -18.22 7.13
N GLU A 23 16.84 -19.05 6.20
CA GLU A 23 16.04 -20.04 5.46
C GLU A 23 16.00 -21.42 6.12
N SER A 24 16.80 -21.62 7.17
CA SER A 24 16.87 -22.93 7.81
C SER A 24 15.83 -23.06 8.93
N ASN A 25 15.10 -24.17 8.95
CA ASN A 25 14.34 -24.66 10.12
C ASN A 25 15.24 -24.90 11.36
N ALA A 26 16.53 -24.54 11.29
CA ALA A 26 17.55 -24.75 12.31
C ALA A 26 17.57 -23.65 13.39
N ALA A 27 16.64 -22.69 13.36
CA ALA A 27 16.38 -21.76 14.46
C ALA A 27 15.60 -22.44 15.61
N ALA A 28 14.84 -23.49 15.32
CA ALA A 28 14.10 -24.29 16.28
C ALA A 28 15.00 -24.89 17.37
N GLY A 29 14.66 -24.65 18.65
CA GLY A 29 15.22 -25.38 19.79
C GLY A 29 16.62 -24.99 20.26
N LYS A 30 17.25 -23.94 19.70
CA LYS A 30 18.54 -23.44 20.21
C LYS A 30 18.33 -22.45 21.35
N LYS A 31 18.85 -22.79 22.53
CA LYS A 31 18.88 -21.90 23.70
C LYS A 31 20.03 -20.89 23.55
N ALA A 32 19.77 -19.75 22.92
CA ALA A 32 20.71 -18.63 22.85
C ALA A 32 20.53 -17.69 24.06
N SER A 33 21.62 -17.09 24.54
CA SER A 33 21.57 -16.02 25.54
C SER A 33 21.37 -14.64 24.92
N ILE A 34 21.92 -14.42 23.72
CA ILE A 34 21.76 -13.19 22.94
C ILE A 34 21.39 -13.60 21.52
N ILE A 35 20.41 -12.91 20.95
CA ILE A 35 19.96 -13.13 19.57
C ILE A 35 20.21 -11.85 18.79
N LEU A 36 20.97 -11.94 17.69
CA LEU A 36 21.15 -10.85 16.75
C LEU A 36 20.38 -11.16 15.48
N ILE A 37 19.50 -10.26 15.09
CA ILE A 37 18.77 -10.30 13.82
C ILE A 37 19.25 -9.12 12.99
N ASP A 38 19.99 -9.44 11.94
CA ASP A 38 20.58 -8.48 11.03
C ASP A 38 19.68 -8.25 9.80
N GLU A 39 19.77 -7.08 9.18
CA GLU A 39 18.97 -6.66 8.02
C GLU A 39 17.46 -6.94 8.16
N VAL A 40 16.86 -6.47 9.27
CA VAL A 40 15.44 -6.72 9.60
C VAL A 40 14.47 -6.39 8.45
N TRP A 41 14.76 -5.35 7.63
CA TRP A 41 13.92 -4.98 6.48
C TRP A 41 13.71 -6.12 5.47
N LEU A 42 14.69 -7.02 5.29
CA LEU A 42 14.55 -8.20 4.42
C LEU A 42 13.48 -9.17 4.94
N PHE A 43 13.31 -9.22 6.26
CA PHE A 43 12.28 -10.04 6.90
C PHE A 43 10.89 -9.43 6.82
N GLY A 44 10.77 -8.11 6.63
CA GLY A 44 9.49 -7.45 6.36
C GLY A 44 8.78 -8.02 5.12
N LYS A 45 9.54 -8.48 4.12
CA LYS A 45 9.03 -9.11 2.90
C LYS A 45 8.68 -10.61 3.06
N ARG A 46 8.86 -11.20 4.25
CA ARG A 46 8.64 -12.65 4.49
C ARG A 46 7.38 -12.90 5.33
N ALA A 47 6.42 -13.61 4.77
CA ALA A 47 5.14 -13.92 5.41
C ALA A 47 5.25 -14.65 6.77
N ASN A 48 6.27 -15.50 6.95
CA ASN A 48 6.46 -16.29 8.18
C ASN A 48 7.47 -15.66 9.17
N ALA A 49 7.94 -14.43 8.92
CA ALA A 49 8.98 -13.81 9.75
C ALA A 49 8.57 -13.64 11.21
N GLU A 50 7.32 -13.27 11.49
CA GLU A 50 6.81 -13.14 12.87
C GLU A 50 6.96 -14.45 13.66
N SER A 51 6.55 -15.57 13.06
CA SER A 51 6.63 -16.89 13.67
C SER A 51 8.08 -17.29 13.91
N MET A 52 8.95 -17.05 12.92
CA MET A 52 10.38 -17.35 13.03
C MET A 52 11.06 -16.49 14.11
N PHE A 53 10.71 -15.21 14.24
CA PHE A 53 11.23 -14.36 15.31
C PHE A 53 10.73 -14.84 16.68
N ARG A 54 9.47 -15.26 16.79
CA ARG A 54 8.92 -15.82 18.04
C ARG A 54 9.64 -17.10 18.45
N GLU A 55 9.90 -17.99 17.51
CA GLU A 55 10.63 -19.23 17.73
C GLU A 55 12.07 -18.97 18.16
N ALA A 56 12.79 -18.09 17.45
CA ALA A 56 14.15 -17.71 17.80
C ALA A 56 14.22 -17.17 19.24
N LYS A 57 13.29 -16.27 19.60
CA LYS A 57 13.21 -15.65 20.93
C LYS A 57 12.77 -16.60 22.04
N GLY A 58 12.17 -17.76 21.72
CA GLY A 58 11.67 -18.71 22.73
C GLY A 58 12.73 -19.18 23.72
N GLY A 59 14.00 -19.28 23.30
CA GLY A 59 15.12 -19.64 24.17
C GLY A 59 15.40 -18.64 25.30
N LEU A 60 15.03 -17.36 25.11
CA LEU A 60 15.26 -16.28 26.07
C LEU A 60 14.30 -16.34 27.28
N ALA A 61 13.18 -17.06 27.19
CA ALA A 61 12.22 -17.19 28.29
C ALA A 61 12.85 -17.76 29.58
N SER A 62 13.95 -18.50 29.46
CA SER A 62 14.70 -19.07 30.59
C SER A 62 15.99 -18.30 30.94
N ARG A 63 16.20 -17.10 30.35
CA ARG A 63 17.43 -16.29 30.46
C ARG A 63 17.06 -14.84 30.80
N PRO A 64 16.97 -14.49 32.10
CA PRO A 64 16.60 -13.15 32.53
C PRO A 64 17.52 -12.02 32.01
N GLU A 65 18.81 -12.32 31.84
CA GLU A 65 19.84 -11.41 31.31
C GLU A 65 19.95 -11.46 29.77
N GLY A 66 19.08 -12.22 29.11
CA GLY A 66 19.14 -12.39 27.66
C GLY A 66 18.56 -11.19 26.92
N CYS A 67 19.06 -10.93 25.72
CA CYS A 67 18.58 -9.81 24.90
C CYS A 67 18.48 -10.15 23.41
N VAL A 68 17.74 -9.32 22.69
CA VAL A 68 17.64 -9.34 21.24
C VAL A 68 18.20 -8.04 20.69
N ILE A 69 19.10 -8.14 19.73
CA ILE A 69 19.66 -7.00 18.99
C ILE A 69 19.10 -7.06 17.58
N TYR A 70 18.43 -5.98 17.18
CA TYR A 70 17.92 -5.79 15.84
C TYR A 70 18.81 -4.78 15.12
N LEU A 71 19.35 -5.14 13.96
CA LEU A 71 20.11 -4.25 13.09
C LEU A 71 19.41 -4.17 11.73
N SER A 72 19.30 -2.97 11.17
CA SER A 72 18.69 -2.78 9.86
C SER A 72 19.09 -1.44 9.26
N THR A 73 19.15 -1.41 7.94
CA THR A 73 18.96 -0.18 7.16
C THR A 73 17.49 -0.02 6.78
N MET A 74 17.11 1.11 6.18
CA MET A 74 15.76 1.30 5.66
C MET A 74 15.50 0.39 4.45
N SER A 75 14.23 0.04 4.24
CA SER A 75 13.81 -0.69 3.04
C SER A 75 13.88 0.23 1.81
N ASP A 76 14.23 -0.38 0.69
CA ASP A 76 14.13 0.16 -0.69
C ASP A 76 12.68 0.36 -1.18
N GLU A 77 11.71 -0.04 -0.37
CA GLU A 77 10.27 0.01 -0.59
C GLU A 77 9.59 0.58 0.65
N VAL A 78 8.28 0.84 0.54
CA VAL A 78 7.46 1.17 1.73
C VAL A 78 7.59 0.03 2.74
N PRO A 79 8.00 0.30 3.99
CA PRO A 79 8.12 -0.73 5.02
C PRO A 79 6.83 -1.53 5.19
N CYS A 80 6.93 -2.84 5.40
CA CYS A 80 5.80 -3.72 5.68
C CYS A 80 6.17 -4.83 6.68
N GLY A 81 5.16 -5.55 7.17
CA GLY A 81 5.34 -6.73 8.02
C GLY A 81 6.15 -6.45 9.29
N VAL A 82 6.99 -7.42 9.71
CA VAL A 82 7.77 -7.32 10.96
C VAL A 82 8.68 -6.09 11.02
N PHE A 83 9.19 -5.63 9.88
CA PHE A 83 10.08 -4.48 9.85
C PHE A 83 9.31 -3.20 10.17
N LYS A 84 8.16 -2.98 9.51
CA LYS A 84 7.29 -1.84 9.80
C LYS A 84 6.84 -1.84 11.25
N GLN A 85 6.39 -2.99 11.76
CA GLN A 85 5.94 -3.12 13.15
C GLN A 85 7.04 -2.74 14.16
N LEU A 86 8.27 -3.23 13.95
CA LEU A 86 9.41 -2.91 14.81
C LEU A 86 9.83 -1.44 14.67
N LEU A 87 9.86 -0.89 13.47
CA LEU A 87 10.20 0.51 13.22
C LEU A 87 9.20 1.46 13.88
N ASP A 88 7.89 1.21 13.69
CA ASP A 88 6.82 2.00 14.31
C ASP A 88 6.89 1.89 15.84
N TYR A 89 7.08 0.69 16.39
CA TYR A 89 7.25 0.49 17.83
C TYR A 89 8.47 1.22 18.38
N ALA A 90 9.60 1.16 17.68
CA ALA A 90 10.84 1.83 18.09
C ALA A 90 10.69 3.35 18.08
N ARG A 91 10.00 3.92 17.07
CA ARG A 91 9.64 5.35 17.02
C ARG A 91 8.69 5.72 18.16
N ASP A 92 7.63 4.95 18.40
CA ASP A 92 6.69 5.18 19.51
C ASP A 92 7.38 5.19 20.89
N VAL A 93 8.35 4.29 21.12
CA VAL A 93 9.12 4.23 22.37
C VAL A 93 10.07 5.43 22.49
N ARG A 94 10.81 5.75 21.41
CA ARG A 94 11.71 6.93 21.37
C ARG A 94 10.94 8.22 21.66
N ASP A 95 9.75 8.36 21.06
CA ASP A 95 8.91 9.56 21.14
C ASP A 95 8.06 9.60 22.42
N GLY A 96 8.16 8.59 23.28
CA GLY A 96 7.45 8.52 24.56
C GLY A 96 5.94 8.23 24.44
N ILE A 97 5.46 7.85 23.25
CA ILE A 97 4.09 7.39 23.01
C ILE A 97 3.87 6.05 23.72
N LYS A 98 4.89 5.19 23.75
CA LYS A 98 4.90 3.93 24.50
C LYS A 98 6.02 3.93 25.55
N GLU A 99 5.68 3.57 26.80
CA GLU A 99 6.68 3.35 27.85
C GLU A 99 7.08 1.87 27.89
N ASP A 100 8.28 1.54 27.40
CA ASP A 100 8.88 0.21 27.53
C ASP A 100 10.36 0.32 27.92
N LYS A 101 10.64 0.07 29.20
CA LYS A 101 12.00 0.15 29.77
C LYS A 101 12.91 -1.01 29.36
N SER A 102 12.35 -2.04 28.71
CA SER A 102 13.09 -3.20 28.22
C SER A 102 13.54 -3.07 26.75
N PHE A 103 13.10 -2.01 26.05
CA PHE A 103 13.41 -1.76 24.65
C PHE A 103 14.15 -0.44 24.48
N LEU A 104 15.36 -0.49 23.91
CA LEU A 104 16.18 0.69 23.64
C LEU A 104 16.23 0.97 22.13
N PRO A 105 15.46 1.95 21.61
CA PRO A 105 15.58 2.35 20.22
C PRO A 105 16.81 3.23 20.01
N LEU A 106 17.73 2.80 19.13
CA LEU A 106 18.78 3.65 18.57
C LEU A 106 18.51 3.85 17.08
N ILE A 107 17.87 4.96 16.74
CA ILE A 107 17.42 5.26 15.37
C ILE A 107 18.17 6.48 14.86
N TYR A 108 18.94 6.30 13.80
CA TYR A 108 19.56 7.40 13.06
C TYR A 108 18.71 7.70 11.83
N GLU A 109 17.79 8.65 11.94
CA GLU A 109 16.87 9.00 10.86
C GLU A 109 16.70 10.51 10.74
N PHE A 110 16.37 10.96 9.53
CA PHE A 110 16.02 12.35 9.30
C PHE A 110 14.65 12.66 9.94
N PRO A 111 14.53 13.78 10.68
CA PRO A 111 13.24 14.33 11.05
C PRO A 111 12.36 14.57 9.82
N LYS A 112 11.06 14.26 9.94
CA LYS A 112 10.09 14.34 8.84
C LYS A 112 10.10 15.69 8.12
N HIS A 113 10.14 16.79 8.86
CA HIS A 113 10.15 18.14 8.30
C HIS A 113 11.40 18.45 7.46
N LEU A 114 12.56 17.83 7.76
CA LEU A 114 13.77 17.96 6.95
C LEU A 114 13.67 17.14 5.65
N VAL A 115 13.01 15.98 5.71
CA VAL A 115 12.74 15.18 4.51
C VAL A 115 11.80 15.95 3.57
N GLU A 116 10.71 16.49 4.09
CA GLU A 116 9.73 17.29 3.34
C GLU A 116 10.33 18.56 2.73
N ALA A 117 11.30 19.18 3.41
CA ALA A 117 12.04 20.33 2.90
C ALA A 117 13.18 19.97 1.91
N GLY A 118 13.41 18.67 1.63
CA GLY A 118 14.47 18.22 0.74
C GLY A 118 15.89 18.31 1.33
N GLU A 119 16.03 18.54 2.63
CA GLU A 119 17.33 18.71 3.31
C GLU A 119 18.18 17.43 3.29
N HIS A 120 17.54 16.27 3.22
CA HIS A 120 18.20 14.97 3.06
C HIS A 120 18.97 14.82 1.74
N LEU A 121 18.69 15.65 0.73
CA LEU A 121 19.40 15.66 -0.55
C LEU A 121 20.68 16.50 -0.52
N LYS A 122 20.95 17.18 0.60
CA LYS A 122 22.12 18.03 0.78
C LYS A 122 23.23 17.24 1.49
N PRO A 123 24.42 17.08 0.87
CA PRO A 123 25.51 16.31 1.47
C PRO A 123 25.94 16.76 2.86
N GLU A 124 25.82 18.06 3.17
CA GLU A 124 26.14 18.59 4.50
C GLU A 124 25.28 17.97 5.61
N ASN A 125 24.15 17.34 5.30
CA ASN A 125 23.26 16.70 6.26
C ASN A 125 23.44 15.17 6.36
N PHE A 126 24.35 14.56 5.58
CA PHE A 126 24.51 13.09 5.55
C PHE A 126 24.97 12.51 6.89
N TYR A 127 25.57 13.32 7.77
CA TYR A 127 25.97 12.90 9.12
C TYR A 127 24.79 12.47 10.00
N ILE A 128 23.56 12.93 9.71
CA ILE A 128 22.36 12.66 10.54
C ILE A 128 22.09 11.15 10.65
N THR A 129 22.29 10.42 9.55
CA THR A 129 22.05 8.97 9.49
C THR A 129 23.33 8.14 9.47
N ASN A 130 24.48 8.81 9.45
CA ASN A 130 25.81 8.20 9.41
C ASN A 130 26.59 8.61 10.66
N PRO A 131 26.29 8.02 11.84
CA PRO A 131 26.90 8.40 13.11
C PRO A 131 28.42 8.17 13.16
N ASN A 132 28.97 7.37 12.24
CA ASN A 132 30.40 7.09 12.14
C ASN A 132 31.05 7.70 10.87
N LEU A 133 30.45 8.77 10.33
CA LEU A 133 30.96 9.51 9.18
C LEU A 133 32.36 10.07 9.46
N GLY A 134 33.29 9.84 8.54
CA GLY A 134 34.70 10.20 8.67
C GLY A 134 35.57 9.18 9.42
N ALA A 135 34.98 8.14 10.03
CA ALA A 135 35.71 7.06 10.70
C ALA A 135 35.60 5.73 9.94
N SER A 136 34.38 5.23 9.72
CA SER A 136 34.14 4.01 8.91
C SER A 136 33.30 4.26 7.66
N VAL A 137 32.71 5.44 7.54
CA VAL A 137 31.96 5.87 6.36
C VAL A 137 32.69 7.04 5.73
N ASP A 138 33.09 6.88 4.48
CA ASP A 138 33.81 7.91 3.74
C ASP A 138 32.85 8.90 3.08
N LEU A 139 33.02 10.19 3.37
CA LEU A 139 32.13 11.24 2.88
C LEU A 139 32.30 11.48 1.37
N GLU A 140 33.54 11.42 0.85
CA GLU A 140 33.78 11.62 -0.58
C GLU A 140 33.15 10.50 -1.40
N TYR A 141 33.20 9.27 -0.91
CA TYR A 141 32.49 8.13 -1.47
C TYR A 141 30.97 8.35 -1.48
N LEU A 142 30.36 8.75 -0.36
CA LEU A 142 28.91 9.01 -0.31
C LEU A 142 28.50 10.13 -1.28
N ILE A 143 29.28 11.21 -1.36
CA ILE A 143 29.03 12.30 -2.31
C ILE A 143 29.18 11.81 -3.75
N SER A 144 30.21 11.02 -4.04
CA SER A 144 30.44 10.45 -5.36
C SER A 144 29.29 9.54 -5.79
N GLU A 145 28.88 8.60 -4.94
CA GLU A 145 27.75 7.71 -5.20
C GLU A 145 26.44 8.49 -5.36
N PHE A 146 26.17 9.47 -4.49
CA PHE A 146 25.00 10.33 -4.60
C PHE A 146 24.95 11.04 -5.97
N ASN A 147 26.07 11.63 -6.41
CA ASN A 147 26.15 12.30 -7.70
C ASN A 147 25.94 11.33 -8.88
N LYS A 148 26.46 10.09 -8.79
CA LYS A 148 26.22 9.07 -9.83
C LYS A 148 24.74 8.71 -9.93
N VAL A 149 24.08 8.44 -8.80
CA VAL A 149 22.69 7.98 -8.80
C VAL A 149 21.69 9.08 -9.08
N LYS A 150 22.03 10.34 -8.75
CA LYS A 150 21.20 11.51 -9.01
C LYS A 150 20.86 11.66 -10.50
N ASP A 151 21.81 11.33 -11.38
CA ASP A 151 21.65 11.45 -12.83
C ASP A 151 21.30 10.11 -13.50
N ALA A 152 21.49 8.97 -12.81
CA ALA A 152 21.31 7.63 -13.37
C ALA A 152 19.87 7.07 -13.30
N GLY A 153 18.98 7.71 -12.53
CA GLY A 153 17.55 7.36 -12.47
C GLY A 153 17.01 7.17 -11.06
N GLU A 154 15.69 7.29 -10.92
CA GLU A 154 14.98 7.32 -9.63
C GLU A 154 15.10 6.01 -8.82
N GLU A 155 15.30 4.85 -9.46
CA GLU A 155 15.49 3.56 -8.76
C GLU A 155 16.83 3.51 -8.01
N SER A 156 17.93 3.84 -8.67
CA SER A 156 19.26 3.91 -8.04
C SER A 156 19.32 4.98 -6.97
N LEU A 157 18.65 6.12 -7.18
CA LEU A 157 18.55 7.17 -6.18
C LEU A 157 17.82 6.67 -4.93
N ARG A 158 16.71 5.94 -5.08
CA ARG A 158 16.00 5.36 -3.93
C ARG A 158 16.83 4.39 -3.13
N ASP A 159 17.52 3.49 -3.81
CA ASP A 159 18.35 2.52 -3.12
C ASP A 159 19.44 3.25 -2.33
N PHE A 160 20.07 4.27 -2.92
CA PHE A 160 21.01 5.13 -2.19
C PHE A 160 20.36 5.82 -0.98
N LEU A 161 19.20 6.44 -1.15
CA LEU A 161 18.48 7.13 -0.07
C LEU A 161 18.11 6.17 1.07
N ALA A 162 17.64 4.96 0.76
CA ALA A 162 17.30 3.96 1.75
C ALA A 162 18.53 3.39 2.46
N LYS A 163 19.59 3.05 1.72
CA LYS A 163 20.77 2.34 2.23
C LYS A 163 21.80 3.24 2.89
N HIS A 164 22.02 4.43 2.38
CA HIS A 164 23.04 5.35 2.89
C HIS A 164 22.47 6.48 3.74
N LEU A 165 21.23 6.90 3.46
CA LEU A 165 20.60 8.03 4.15
C LEU A 165 19.41 7.61 5.04
N ASN A 166 19.14 6.31 5.17
CA ASN A 166 18.07 5.75 6.00
C ASN A 166 16.69 6.41 5.76
N ILE A 167 16.42 6.85 4.53
CA ILE A 167 15.17 7.52 4.15
C ILE A 167 14.09 6.51 3.86
N GLU A 168 12.94 6.66 4.51
CA GLU A 168 11.75 5.85 4.24
C GLU A 168 11.19 6.15 2.84
N ILE A 169 11.18 5.14 1.97
CA ILE A 169 10.77 5.32 0.57
C ILE A 169 9.25 5.44 0.48
N GLY A 170 8.79 6.67 0.25
CA GLY A 170 7.39 6.98 -0.05
C GLY A 170 7.03 6.86 -1.54
N MET A 171 5.79 7.24 -1.87
CA MET A 171 5.24 7.20 -3.24
C MET A 171 6.03 8.06 -4.25
N ASN A 172 6.62 9.17 -3.79
CA ASN A 172 7.11 10.29 -4.63
C ASN A 172 8.50 10.12 -5.25
N LEU A 173 9.03 8.89 -5.36
CA LEU A 173 10.41 8.68 -5.86
C LEU A 173 10.48 7.74 -7.09
N ARG A 174 9.35 7.40 -7.74
CA ARG A 174 9.24 6.31 -8.74
C ARG A 174 9.33 6.83 -10.19
N ALA A 175 10.26 6.29 -10.98
CA ALA A 175 10.41 6.63 -12.41
C ALA A 175 9.13 6.31 -13.20
N ASN A 176 8.75 7.17 -14.15
CA ASN A 176 7.54 7.05 -14.98
C ASN A 176 6.25 6.84 -14.15
N ARG A 177 6.20 7.39 -12.93
CA ARG A 177 4.99 7.29 -12.09
C ARG A 177 3.81 8.01 -12.71
N TRP A 178 2.62 7.56 -12.31
CA TRP A 178 1.40 8.33 -12.50
C TRP A 178 1.48 9.68 -11.77
N ALA A 179 1.20 10.79 -12.47
CA ALA A 179 1.39 12.14 -11.93
C ALA A 179 0.52 12.41 -10.69
N GLY A 180 -0.66 11.79 -10.62
CA GLY A 180 -1.58 11.92 -9.48
C GLY A 180 -1.00 11.38 -8.17
N ALA A 181 -0.01 10.48 -8.24
CA ALA A 181 0.65 9.94 -7.04
C ALA A 181 1.35 11.04 -6.21
N GLU A 182 1.77 12.14 -6.83
CA GLU A 182 2.46 13.25 -6.17
C GLU A 182 1.57 13.98 -5.16
N PHE A 183 0.29 14.11 -5.48
CA PHE A 183 -0.71 14.82 -4.69
C PHE A 183 -1.50 13.88 -3.77
N TRP A 184 -1.37 12.56 -3.97
CA TRP A 184 -2.19 11.55 -3.32
C TRP A 184 -2.20 11.71 -1.78
N ASN A 185 -1.01 11.66 -1.16
CA ASN A 185 -0.91 11.73 0.31
C ASN A 185 -1.40 13.05 0.92
N GLN A 186 -1.36 14.15 0.16
CA GLN A 186 -1.87 15.45 0.62
C GLN A 186 -3.40 15.45 0.68
N GLN A 187 -4.04 14.72 -0.24
CA GLN A 187 -5.50 14.61 -0.34
C GLN A 187 -6.09 13.44 0.45
N LYS A 188 -5.42 13.06 1.54
CA LYS A 188 -5.92 12.09 2.50
C LYS A 188 -6.99 12.72 3.40
N HIS A 189 -8.15 12.07 3.47
CA HIS A 189 -9.18 12.35 4.48
C HIS A 189 -9.74 11.01 4.98
N VAL A 190 -9.80 10.78 6.29
CA VAL A 190 -10.23 9.46 6.83
C VAL A 190 -11.75 9.42 6.91
N PHE A 191 -12.36 8.56 6.08
CA PHE A 191 -13.80 8.30 6.08
C PHE A 191 -14.13 6.88 5.62
N GLY A 192 -15.29 6.37 6.02
CA GLY A 192 -15.83 5.08 5.57
C GLY A 192 -16.85 5.22 4.43
N LEU A 193 -17.27 4.09 3.85
CA LEU A 193 -18.27 4.05 2.79
C LEU A 193 -19.60 4.71 3.20
N ASP A 194 -20.08 4.49 4.43
CA ASP A 194 -21.33 5.06 4.91
C ASP A 194 -21.29 6.59 4.96
N GLN A 195 -20.15 7.16 5.39
CA GLN A 195 -19.94 8.61 5.38
C GLN A 195 -19.87 9.16 3.95
N LEU A 196 -19.21 8.45 3.02
CA LEU A 196 -19.25 8.82 1.60
C LEU A 196 -20.69 8.84 1.09
N ILE A 197 -21.46 7.78 1.34
CA ILE A 197 -22.86 7.69 0.91
C ILE A 197 -23.67 8.87 1.49
N GLU A 198 -23.52 9.16 2.78
CA GLU A 198 -24.25 10.25 3.44
C GLU A 198 -23.93 11.63 2.84
N GLN A 199 -22.65 11.91 2.58
CA GLN A 199 -22.18 13.22 2.12
C GLN A 199 -22.37 13.44 0.61
N SER A 200 -22.59 12.38 -0.16
CA SER A 200 -22.76 12.49 -1.60
C SER A 200 -24.18 12.86 -2.05
N ASP A 201 -24.27 13.59 -3.16
CA ASP A 201 -25.50 13.76 -3.93
C ASP A 201 -25.67 12.64 -4.98
N VAL A 202 -24.57 12.24 -5.60
CA VAL A 202 -24.50 11.14 -6.57
C VAL A 202 -23.19 10.37 -6.41
N ILE A 203 -23.24 9.07 -6.68
CA ILE A 203 -22.12 8.15 -6.55
C ILE A 203 -21.99 7.36 -7.85
N THR A 204 -20.77 7.29 -8.37
CA THR A 204 -20.41 6.32 -9.41
C THR A 204 -19.58 5.21 -8.78
N PHE A 205 -19.75 4.00 -9.28
CA PHE A 205 -18.99 2.84 -8.82
C PHE A 205 -18.08 2.35 -9.95
N GLY A 206 -16.90 1.87 -9.60
CA GLY A 206 -15.94 1.32 -10.55
C GLY A 206 -15.41 -0.01 -10.06
N ILE A 207 -15.19 -0.93 -11.00
CA ILE A 207 -14.68 -2.29 -10.73
C ILE A 207 -13.55 -2.59 -11.71
N ASP A 208 -12.49 -3.25 -11.25
CA ASP A 208 -11.44 -3.81 -12.11
C ASP A 208 -10.89 -5.12 -11.53
N GLY A 209 -10.38 -5.99 -12.39
CA GLY A 209 -9.72 -7.24 -12.00
C GLY A 209 -10.66 -8.40 -11.71
N GLY A 210 -10.27 -9.29 -10.79
CA GLY A 210 -10.99 -10.54 -10.48
C GLY A 210 -10.44 -11.81 -11.15
N GLY A 211 -9.27 -11.74 -11.79
CA GLY A 211 -8.53 -12.93 -12.21
C GLY A 211 -7.82 -13.62 -11.05
N LEU A 212 -7.46 -14.90 -11.20
CA LEU A 212 -6.84 -15.71 -10.13
C LEU A 212 -5.47 -15.21 -9.64
N ASP A 213 -4.78 -14.33 -10.39
CA ASP A 213 -3.52 -13.70 -9.96
C ASP A 213 -3.70 -12.23 -9.56
N ASP A 214 -4.85 -11.62 -9.87
CA ASP A 214 -5.12 -10.19 -9.70
C ASP A 214 -5.98 -9.92 -8.46
N LEU A 215 -5.96 -8.66 -8.01
CA LEU A 215 -6.97 -8.21 -7.06
C LEU A 215 -8.27 -7.94 -7.81
N LEU A 216 -9.41 -8.20 -7.16
CA LEU A 216 -10.67 -7.60 -7.56
C LEU A 216 -10.78 -6.26 -6.85
N GLY A 217 -10.67 -5.15 -7.56
CA GLY A 217 -10.75 -3.80 -7.02
C GLY A 217 -12.14 -3.19 -7.18
N ALA A 218 -12.59 -2.48 -6.16
CA ALA A 218 -13.80 -1.65 -6.16
C ALA A 218 -13.47 -0.20 -5.80
N ALA A 219 -14.23 0.74 -6.36
CA ALA A 219 -14.15 2.16 -6.08
C ALA A 219 -15.54 2.77 -6.02
N ALA A 220 -15.91 3.38 -4.91
CA ALA A 220 -17.06 4.28 -4.81
C ALA A 220 -16.54 5.72 -4.87
N LEU A 221 -16.97 6.47 -5.88
CA LEU A 221 -16.62 7.88 -6.08
C LEU A 221 -17.88 8.72 -5.92
N GLY A 222 -17.94 9.47 -4.83
CA GLY A 222 -19.07 10.31 -4.48
C GLY A 222 -18.80 11.78 -4.75
N ARG A 223 -19.73 12.48 -5.41
CA ARG A 223 -19.69 13.95 -5.50
C ARG A 223 -20.37 14.55 -4.27
N LEU A 224 -19.76 15.54 -3.63
CA LEU A 224 -20.31 16.07 -2.37
C LEU A 224 -21.54 16.95 -2.62
N LYS A 225 -22.59 16.74 -1.82
CA LYS A 225 -23.82 17.55 -1.87
C LYS A 225 -23.60 19.03 -1.54
N LYS A 226 -22.63 19.31 -0.64
CA LYS A 226 -22.31 20.69 -0.19
C LYS A 226 -21.45 21.46 -1.19
N ASP A 227 -20.60 20.76 -1.94
CA ASP A 227 -19.78 21.33 -2.99
C ASP A 227 -19.58 20.30 -4.11
N PRO A 228 -20.35 20.41 -5.20
CA PRO A 228 -20.28 19.48 -6.32
C PRO A 228 -18.92 19.45 -7.05
N ARG A 229 -18.01 20.38 -6.75
CA ARG A 229 -16.63 20.34 -7.27
C ARG A 229 -15.78 19.28 -6.56
N ILE A 230 -16.12 18.95 -5.32
CA ILE A 230 -15.36 18.04 -4.46
C ILE A 230 -15.88 16.62 -4.61
N TRP A 231 -14.96 15.69 -4.80
CA TRP A 231 -15.21 14.25 -4.84
C TRP A 231 -14.56 13.54 -3.67
N TRP A 232 -15.26 12.56 -3.11
CA TRP A 232 -14.74 11.62 -2.12
C TRP A 232 -14.60 10.25 -2.74
N LEU A 233 -13.44 9.63 -2.54
CA LEU A 233 -13.08 8.33 -3.08
C LEU A 233 -12.85 7.33 -1.94
N TRP A 234 -13.62 6.25 -1.96
CA TRP A 234 -13.42 5.08 -1.12
C TRP A 234 -13.18 3.85 -1.99
N ASN A 235 -12.25 3.00 -1.59
CA ASN A 235 -11.90 1.78 -2.32
C ASN A 235 -12.02 0.54 -1.44
N HIS A 236 -12.10 -0.62 -2.06
CA HIS A 236 -11.88 -1.90 -1.41
C HIS A 236 -11.28 -2.87 -2.41
N ALA A 237 -10.63 -3.93 -1.95
CA ALA A 237 -10.21 -5.00 -2.83
C ALA A 237 -10.44 -6.38 -2.23
N TRP A 238 -10.47 -7.38 -3.10
CA TRP A 238 -10.46 -8.79 -2.72
C TRP A 238 -9.27 -9.49 -3.36
N ALA A 239 -8.70 -10.43 -2.61
CA ALA A 239 -7.65 -11.33 -3.09
C ALA A 239 -8.09 -12.77 -2.90
N ASN A 240 -8.01 -13.57 -3.95
CA ASN A 240 -8.18 -15.02 -3.85
C ASN A 240 -6.93 -15.65 -3.21
N LYS A 241 -7.07 -16.72 -2.41
CA LYS A 241 -5.91 -17.47 -1.89
C LYS A 241 -4.91 -17.89 -2.96
N VAL A 242 -5.39 -18.19 -4.17
CA VAL A 242 -4.54 -18.50 -5.33
C VAL A 242 -3.59 -17.34 -5.66
N ALA A 243 -4.04 -16.10 -5.56
CA ALA A 243 -3.21 -14.91 -5.79
C ALA A 243 -2.13 -14.77 -4.69
N LEU A 244 -2.45 -15.10 -3.44
CA LEU A 244 -1.47 -15.13 -2.34
C LEU A 244 -0.40 -16.20 -2.54
N GLU A 245 -0.80 -17.39 -3.01
CA GLU A 245 0.14 -18.49 -3.28
C GLU A 245 1.10 -18.17 -4.43
N ARG A 246 0.60 -17.46 -5.45
CA ARG A 246 1.39 -17.03 -6.62
C ARG A 246 2.29 -15.84 -6.31
N ARG A 247 1.86 -14.93 -5.42
CA ARG A 247 2.55 -13.68 -5.09
C ARG A 247 2.89 -13.61 -3.60
N LYS A 248 3.70 -14.56 -3.15
CA LYS A 248 4.08 -14.70 -1.73
C LYS A 248 4.77 -13.46 -1.17
N GLU A 249 5.46 -12.72 -2.02
CA GLU A 249 6.13 -11.46 -1.70
C GLU A 249 5.17 -10.33 -1.28
N ASN A 250 3.88 -10.41 -1.68
CA ASN A 250 2.87 -9.42 -1.32
C ASN A 250 2.09 -9.79 -0.05
N ILE A 251 2.22 -11.01 0.47
CA ILE A 251 1.46 -11.48 1.65
C ILE A 251 1.60 -10.53 2.84
N PRO A 252 2.79 -10.02 3.23
CA PRO A 252 2.89 -9.09 4.35
C PRO A 252 2.08 -7.80 4.12
N LYS A 253 2.09 -7.28 2.88
CA LYS A 253 1.31 -6.08 2.51
C LYS A 253 -0.19 -6.39 2.58
N TYR A 254 -0.62 -7.54 2.06
CA TYR A 254 -2.02 -7.95 2.10
C TYR A 254 -2.53 -8.13 3.52
N GLN A 255 -1.74 -8.72 4.42
CA GLN A 255 -2.07 -8.83 5.85
C GLN A 255 -2.23 -7.45 6.51
N ASP A 256 -1.37 -6.49 6.17
CA ASP A 256 -1.50 -5.11 6.67
C ASP A 256 -2.78 -4.44 6.15
N PHE A 257 -3.17 -4.67 4.89
CA PHE A 257 -4.41 -4.16 4.30
C PHE A 257 -5.68 -4.85 4.84
N GLU A 258 -5.61 -6.15 5.15
CA GLU A 258 -6.68 -6.90 5.80
C GLU A 258 -6.93 -6.37 7.22
N LYS A 259 -5.86 -6.12 7.98
CA LYS A 259 -5.95 -5.51 9.31
C LYS A 259 -6.53 -4.09 9.26
N GLU A 260 -6.21 -3.33 8.21
CA GLU A 260 -6.81 -2.01 7.96
C GLU A 260 -8.29 -2.11 7.53
N GLY A 261 -8.70 -3.24 6.94
CA GLY A 261 -10.03 -3.46 6.38
C GLY A 261 -10.20 -2.92 4.95
N SER A 262 -9.11 -2.62 4.24
CA SER A 262 -9.14 -2.18 2.83
C SER A 262 -9.00 -3.32 1.83
N LEU A 263 -8.59 -4.51 2.29
CA LEU A 263 -8.50 -5.75 1.52
C LEU A 263 -9.24 -6.88 2.26
N THR A 264 -9.94 -7.74 1.52
CA THR A 264 -10.46 -9.02 2.03
C THR A 264 -9.81 -10.19 1.30
N VAL A 265 -9.28 -11.17 2.03
CA VAL A 265 -8.83 -12.43 1.42
C VAL A 265 -9.98 -13.43 1.43
N VAL A 266 -10.34 -13.96 0.26
CA VAL A 266 -11.42 -14.95 0.12
C VAL A 266 -10.87 -16.37 -0.03
N GLU A 267 -11.64 -17.32 0.49
CA GLU A 267 -11.28 -18.74 0.49
C GLU A 267 -11.59 -19.39 -0.84
N LYS A 268 -12.75 -19.05 -1.42
CA LYS A 268 -13.24 -19.62 -2.67
C LYS A 268 -13.45 -18.54 -3.72
N VAL A 269 -13.05 -18.86 -4.95
CA VAL A 269 -13.33 -18.04 -6.13
C VAL A 269 -14.84 -17.86 -6.26
N GLY A 270 -15.30 -16.63 -6.41
CA GLY A 270 -16.72 -16.25 -6.44
C GLY A 270 -17.18 -15.53 -5.18
N GLU A 271 -16.62 -15.85 -3.99
CA GLU A 271 -16.96 -15.13 -2.75
C GLU A 271 -16.55 -13.65 -2.82
N ASP A 272 -15.49 -13.34 -3.58
CA ASP A 272 -15.04 -11.99 -3.89
C ASP A 272 -16.10 -11.21 -4.67
N ILE A 273 -16.70 -11.84 -5.68
CA ILE A 273 -17.77 -11.28 -6.49
C ILE A 273 -19.04 -11.08 -5.66
N ASP A 274 -19.43 -12.07 -4.85
CA ASP A 274 -20.62 -12.01 -4.00
C ASP A 274 -20.50 -10.85 -2.99
N GLN A 275 -19.35 -10.72 -2.32
CA GLN A 275 -19.11 -9.63 -1.38
C GLN A 275 -19.05 -8.26 -2.06
N LEU A 276 -18.41 -8.16 -3.23
CA LEU A 276 -18.40 -6.94 -4.02
C LEU A 276 -19.82 -6.52 -4.39
N ALA A 277 -20.65 -7.47 -4.84
CA ALA A 277 -22.02 -7.23 -5.24
C ALA A 277 -22.86 -6.67 -4.07
N LEU A 278 -22.67 -7.19 -2.85
CA LEU A 278 -23.31 -6.64 -1.66
C LEU A 278 -22.88 -5.20 -1.36
N ILE A 279 -21.60 -4.85 -1.56
CA ILE A 279 -21.14 -3.46 -1.41
C ILE A 279 -21.76 -2.56 -2.46
N ALA A 280 -21.77 -2.97 -3.73
CA ALA A 280 -22.42 -2.24 -4.80
C ALA A 280 -23.94 -2.07 -4.54
N LYS A 281 -24.59 -3.11 -3.99
CA LYS A 281 -26.01 -3.09 -3.63
C LYS A 281 -26.30 -2.08 -2.53
N ARG A 282 -25.43 -1.95 -1.52
CA ARG A 282 -25.57 -0.89 -0.49
C ARG A 282 -25.54 0.51 -1.11
N VAL A 283 -24.66 0.76 -2.07
CA VAL A 283 -24.60 2.04 -2.79
C VAL A 283 -25.85 2.24 -3.65
N TYR A 284 -26.32 1.19 -4.33
CA TYR A 284 -27.56 1.23 -5.10
C TYR A 284 -28.78 1.54 -4.22
N ASP A 285 -28.92 0.86 -3.08
CA ASP A 285 -30.05 1.01 -2.14
C ASP A 285 -30.09 2.37 -1.45
N SER A 286 -28.99 3.10 -1.44
CA SER A 286 -28.98 4.50 -0.99
C SER A 286 -29.77 5.43 -1.92
N GLY A 287 -30.14 4.98 -3.12
CA GLY A 287 -30.76 5.79 -4.17
C GLY A 287 -29.78 6.70 -4.91
N LYS A 288 -28.50 6.73 -4.52
CA LYS A 288 -27.49 7.67 -5.02
C LYS A 288 -26.58 7.09 -6.10
N LEU A 289 -26.67 5.78 -6.38
CA LEU A 289 -25.89 5.18 -7.45
C LEU A 289 -26.38 5.69 -8.82
N ASP A 290 -25.47 6.29 -9.58
CA ASP A 290 -25.68 6.59 -10.98
C ASP A 290 -25.48 5.34 -11.83
N LYS A 291 -24.22 4.82 -11.89
CA LYS A 291 -23.81 3.69 -12.71
C LYS A 291 -22.57 2.98 -12.13
N ILE A 292 -22.33 1.75 -12.59
CA ILE A 292 -21.17 0.91 -12.29
C ILE A 292 -20.32 0.74 -13.55
N GLY A 293 -19.07 1.16 -13.50
CA GLY A 293 -18.12 1.11 -14.61
C GLY A 293 -17.15 -0.06 -14.47
N LEU A 294 -16.92 -0.80 -15.54
CA LEU A 294 -16.01 -1.95 -15.53
C LEU A 294 -15.34 -2.20 -16.88
N ASP A 295 -14.23 -2.95 -16.84
CA ASP A 295 -13.56 -3.44 -18.05
C ASP A 295 -14.50 -4.38 -18.83
N PRO A 296 -14.74 -4.15 -20.13
CA PRO A 296 -15.48 -5.07 -20.99
C PRO A 296 -15.01 -6.53 -20.92
N GLN A 297 -13.72 -6.77 -20.68
CA GLN A 297 -13.14 -8.13 -20.62
C GLN A 297 -13.46 -8.86 -19.32
N GLY A 298 -13.76 -8.14 -18.23
CA GLY A 298 -14.09 -8.70 -16.91
C GLY A 298 -15.58 -8.96 -16.68
N LEU A 299 -16.45 -8.58 -17.62
CA LEU A 299 -17.92 -8.58 -17.47
C LEU A 299 -18.53 -9.93 -17.09
N GLY A 300 -17.98 -11.05 -17.55
CA GLY A 300 -18.64 -12.37 -17.47
C GLY A 300 -19.08 -12.78 -16.05
N GLY A 301 -18.13 -13.00 -15.14
CA GLY A 301 -18.44 -13.46 -13.77
C GLY A 301 -19.03 -12.36 -12.87
N LEU A 302 -18.65 -11.10 -13.10
CA LEU A 302 -19.13 -9.97 -12.31
C LEU A 302 -20.60 -9.64 -12.57
N LEU A 303 -21.07 -9.87 -13.81
CA LEU A 303 -22.45 -9.62 -14.21
C LEU A 303 -23.43 -10.46 -13.39
N ASP A 304 -23.19 -11.77 -13.27
CA ASP A 304 -24.10 -12.68 -12.56
C ASP A 304 -24.25 -12.31 -11.08
N GLY A 305 -23.15 -11.93 -10.41
CA GLY A 305 -23.18 -11.50 -9.01
C GLY A 305 -23.97 -10.20 -8.79
N LEU A 306 -23.74 -9.19 -9.64
CA LEU A 306 -24.43 -7.90 -9.55
C LEU A 306 -25.92 -8.03 -9.88
N LEU A 307 -26.28 -8.81 -10.89
CA LEU A 307 -27.68 -9.11 -11.21
C LEU A 307 -28.34 -9.94 -10.10
N GLY A 308 -27.61 -10.89 -9.51
CA GLY A 308 -28.10 -11.77 -8.46
C GLY A 308 -28.52 -11.03 -7.18
N VAL A 309 -27.87 -9.91 -6.86
CA VAL A 309 -28.27 -9.02 -5.75
C VAL A 309 -29.33 -7.99 -6.16
N GLY A 310 -29.81 -8.02 -7.42
CA GLY A 310 -30.88 -7.14 -7.90
C GLY A 310 -30.42 -5.78 -8.43
N ILE A 311 -29.14 -5.60 -8.76
CA ILE A 311 -28.68 -4.41 -9.49
C ILE A 311 -29.03 -4.61 -10.97
N PRO A 312 -29.84 -3.72 -11.59
CA PRO A 312 -30.24 -3.90 -12.97
C PRO A 312 -29.08 -3.79 -13.98
N GLN A 313 -29.18 -4.52 -15.10
CA GLN A 313 -28.13 -4.55 -16.12
C GLN A 313 -27.84 -3.16 -16.71
N GLU A 314 -28.84 -2.30 -16.82
CA GLU A 314 -28.70 -0.93 -17.33
C GLU A 314 -27.84 -0.02 -16.45
N GLN A 315 -27.60 -0.41 -15.19
CA GLN A 315 -26.67 0.29 -14.31
C GLN A 315 -25.20 -0.04 -14.65
N LEU A 316 -24.95 -1.08 -15.44
CA LEU A 316 -23.61 -1.54 -15.76
C LEU A 316 -23.12 -0.93 -17.08
N VAL A 317 -21.94 -0.31 -17.06
CA VAL A 317 -21.35 0.35 -18.21
C VAL A 317 -19.95 -0.17 -18.48
N ALA A 318 -19.77 -0.67 -19.70
CA ALA A 318 -18.48 -0.99 -20.27
C ALA A 318 -17.63 0.29 -20.44
N VAL A 319 -16.57 0.43 -19.64
CA VAL A 319 -15.62 1.56 -19.73
C VAL A 319 -14.45 1.17 -20.64
N PRO A 320 -14.19 1.91 -21.74
CA PRO A 320 -13.09 1.60 -22.65
C PRO A 320 -11.72 1.65 -21.95
N GLN A 321 -10.97 0.55 -22.04
CA GLN A 321 -9.68 0.39 -21.37
C GLN A 321 -8.48 0.85 -22.20
N GLY A 322 -7.30 0.83 -21.57
CA GLY A 322 -6.02 1.13 -22.22
C GLY A 322 -5.82 2.62 -22.46
N HIS A 323 -5.33 3.01 -23.65
CA HIS A 323 -5.08 4.43 -23.97
C HIS A 323 -6.36 5.28 -23.93
N ARG A 324 -7.54 4.67 -24.06
CA ARG A 324 -8.84 5.35 -23.98
C ARG A 324 -9.20 5.80 -22.56
N LEU A 325 -8.52 5.28 -21.53
CA LEU A 325 -8.64 5.77 -20.16
C LEU A 325 -7.88 7.07 -19.91
N MET A 326 -6.99 7.49 -20.82
CA MET A 326 -6.10 8.64 -20.63
C MET A 326 -6.83 9.88 -20.09
N GLY A 327 -7.97 10.24 -20.69
CA GLY A 327 -8.74 11.42 -20.27
C GLY A 327 -9.20 11.35 -18.82
N TYR A 328 -9.57 10.16 -18.34
CA TYR A 328 -10.04 9.94 -16.97
C TYR A 328 -8.89 9.86 -15.97
N ILE A 329 -7.75 9.30 -16.39
CA ILE A 329 -6.51 9.34 -15.61
C ILE A 329 -6.10 10.79 -15.38
N MET A 330 -6.05 11.61 -16.44
CA MET A 330 -5.73 13.04 -16.35
C MET A 330 -6.77 13.83 -15.55
N THR A 331 -8.05 13.44 -15.61
CA THR A 331 -9.09 14.07 -14.78
C THR A 331 -8.86 13.81 -13.30
N ALA A 332 -8.50 12.57 -12.92
CA ALA A 332 -8.16 12.24 -11.54
C ALA A 332 -6.90 12.99 -11.07
N GLU A 333 -5.85 13.06 -11.90
CA GLU A 333 -4.63 13.85 -11.63
C GLU A 333 -4.96 15.30 -11.33
N ARG A 334 -5.74 15.93 -12.21
CA ARG A 334 -6.13 17.33 -12.08
C ARG A 334 -6.98 17.56 -10.83
N LYS A 335 -7.95 16.68 -10.54
CA LYS A 335 -8.77 16.79 -9.34
C LYS A 335 -7.96 16.66 -8.04
N LEU A 336 -6.97 15.77 -8.01
CA LEU A 336 -6.04 15.65 -6.89
C LEU A 336 -5.20 16.92 -6.74
N ALA A 337 -4.60 17.41 -7.83
CA ALA A 337 -3.78 18.63 -7.82
C ALA A 337 -4.56 19.90 -7.44
N GLU A 338 -5.84 19.99 -7.84
CA GLU A 338 -6.73 21.09 -7.48
C GLU A 338 -7.21 21.03 -6.01
N GLY A 339 -6.98 19.93 -5.30
CA GLY A 339 -7.53 19.71 -3.96
C GLY A 339 -9.02 19.32 -3.94
N ASN A 340 -9.53 18.82 -5.07
CA ASN A 340 -10.95 18.53 -5.33
C ASN A 340 -11.29 17.04 -5.34
N LEU A 341 -10.32 16.13 -5.21
CA LEU A 341 -10.56 14.71 -4.95
C LEU A 341 -9.86 14.33 -3.65
N TRP A 342 -10.63 13.89 -2.66
CA TRP A 342 -10.14 13.40 -1.38
C TRP A 342 -10.36 11.90 -1.30
N HIS A 343 -9.36 11.16 -0.84
CA HIS A 343 -9.44 9.70 -0.71
C HIS A 343 -9.45 9.28 0.76
N ALA A 344 -10.04 8.12 1.06
CA ALA A 344 -10.29 7.59 2.41
C ALA A 344 -9.03 7.28 3.26
N GLY A 345 -7.83 7.59 2.77
CA GLY A 345 -6.58 7.37 3.50
C GLY A 345 -6.10 5.91 3.61
N GLN A 346 -6.67 5.01 2.79
CA GLN A 346 -6.40 3.58 2.80
C GLN A 346 -5.00 3.24 2.27
N GLN A 347 -4.22 2.48 3.04
CA GLN A 347 -2.85 2.08 2.68
C GLN A 347 -2.79 1.22 1.41
N LEU A 348 -3.82 0.41 1.17
CA LEU A 348 -3.98 -0.32 -0.10
C LEU A 348 -3.87 0.65 -1.29
N MET A 349 -4.58 1.78 -1.24
CA MET A 349 -4.60 2.73 -2.34
C MET A 349 -3.32 3.56 -2.42
N THR A 350 -2.68 3.90 -1.30
CA THR A 350 -1.32 4.48 -1.27
C THR A 350 -0.34 3.55 -2.01
N TRP A 351 -0.43 2.24 -1.77
CA TRP A 351 0.38 1.25 -2.48
C TRP A 351 0.03 1.17 -3.97
N CYS A 352 -1.25 1.05 -4.35
CA CYS A 352 -1.68 0.97 -5.74
C CYS A 352 -1.34 2.22 -6.56
N ALA A 353 -1.62 3.42 -6.04
CA ALA A 353 -1.26 4.68 -6.67
C ALA A 353 0.26 4.82 -6.82
N GLY A 354 1.05 4.36 -5.84
CA GLY A 354 2.51 4.36 -5.92
C GLY A 354 3.09 3.31 -6.88
N ASN A 355 2.34 2.23 -7.18
CA ASN A 355 2.74 1.22 -8.15
C ASN A 355 2.48 1.65 -9.60
N ALA A 356 1.54 2.57 -9.83
CA ALA A 356 1.14 2.97 -11.16
C ALA A 356 2.31 3.57 -11.97
N ARG A 357 2.45 3.09 -13.21
CA ARG A 357 3.42 3.53 -14.20
C ARG A 357 2.75 3.93 -15.50
N VAL A 358 3.18 5.04 -16.06
CA VAL A 358 2.67 5.59 -17.32
C VAL A 358 3.58 5.14 -18.46
N VAL A 359 2.97 4.57 -19.50
CA VAL A 359 3.59 4.24 -20.78
C VAL A 359 2.99 5.11 -21.86
N MET A 360 3.84 5.77 -22.63
CA MET A 360 3.42 6.54 -23.80
C MET A 360 3.15 5.60 -24.98
N ILE A 361 2.00 5.78 -25.64
CA ILE A 361 1.60 5.03 -26.83
C ILE A 361 1.19 6.06 -27.90
N GLY A 362 2.12 6.37 -28.81
CA GLY A 362 1.96 7.49 -29.75
C GLY A 362 1.80 8.80 -28.98
N ASN A 363 0.72 9.53 -29.23
CA ASN A 363 0.36 10.76 -28.51
C ASN A 363 -0.49 10.51 -27.25
N GLY A 364 -0.82 9.26 -26.95
CA GLY A 364 -1.61 8.88 -25.78
C GLY A 364 -0.74 8.30 -24.66
N MET A 365 -1.36 8.05 -23.52
CA MET A 365 -0.73 7.38 -22.39
C MET A 365 -1.59 6.23 -21.87
N ARG A 366 -0.96 5.24 -21.24
CA ARG A 366 -1.64 4.11 -20.61
C ARG A 366 -0.93 3.77 -19.30
N ILE A 367 -1.70 3.42 -18.28
CA ILE A 367 -1.18 2.74 -17.08
C ILE A 367 -1.39 1.23 -17.27
N THR A 368 -0.36 0.42 -17.09
CA THR A 368 -0.44 -1.04 -17.28
C THR A 368 0.02 -1.82 -16.05
N LYS A 369 -0.58 -3.01 -15.88
CA LYS A 369 -0.16 -3.97 -14.85
C LYS A 369 1.25 -4.48 -15.12
N GLN A 370 1.63 -4.66 -16.39
CA GLN A 370 2.94 -5.18 -16.79
C GLN A 370 4.09 -4.29 -16.31
N GLU A 371 3.97 -2.97 -16.46
CA GLU A 371 5.00 -2.02 -15.97
C GLU A 371 4.99 -1.87 -14.44
N SER A 372 3.89 -2.23 -13.79
CA SER A 372 3.79 -2.18 -12.34
C SER A 372 4.46 -3.41 -11.68
N GLY A 373 4.88 -4.40 -12.48
CA GLY A 373 5.62 -5.58 -12.05
C GLY A 373 4.82 -6.43 -11.05
N VAL A 374 5.40 -6.62 -9.86
CA VAL A 374 4.74 -7.31 -8.74
C VAL A 374 3.72 -6.42 -8.01
N GLY A 375 3.76 -5.11 -8.24
CA GLY A 375 2.83 -4.15 -7.67
C GLY A 375 1.45 -4.25 -8.32
N LYS A 376 0.39 -4.26 -7.50
CA LYS A 376 -0.99 -4.28 -7.99
C LYS A 376 -1.52 -2.87 -8.16
N ILE A 377 -2.37 -2.69 -9.17
CA ILE A 377 -3.00 -1.43 -9.53
C ILE A 377 -4.51 -1.57 -9.80
N ASP A 378 -5.08 -2.78 -9.66
CA ASP A 378 -6.49 -3.05 -9.99
C ASP A 378 -7.45 -2.08 -9.28
N PRO A 379 -7.30 -1.81 -7.96
CA PRO A 379 -8.13 -0.81 -7.27
C PRO A 379 -8.00 0.63 -7.83
N LEU A 380 -6.84 0.97 -8.40
CA LEU A 380 -6.64 2.26 -9.07
C LEU A 380 -7.32 2.29 -10.45
N ILE A 381 -7.30 1.18 -11.20
CA ILE A 381 -8.06 1.10 -12.45
C ILE A 381 -9.57 1.16 -12.19
N ALA A 382 -10.05 0.50 -11.12
CA ALA A 382 -11.43 0.63 -10.66
C ALA A 382 -11.78 2.11 -10.36
N THR A 383 -10.85 2.85 -9.76
CA THR A 383 -10.99 4.31 -9.54
C THR A 383 -11.17 5.05 -10.86
N PHE A 384 -10.35 4.76 -11.88
CA PHE A 384 -10.50 5.40 -13.20
C PHE A 384 -11.81 5.04 -13.90
N ASN A 385 -12.33 3.82 -13.70
CA ASN A 385 -13.65 3.43 -14.17
C ASN A 385 -14.76 4.26 -13.50
N ALA A 386 -14.67 4.50 -12.19
CA ALA A 386 -15.61 5.38 -11.49
C ALA A 386 -15.50 6.85 -11.95
N VAL A 387 -14.28 7.36 -12.15
CA VAL A 387 -14.00 8.71 -12.67
C VAL A 387 -14.57 8.88 -14.07
N ALA A 388 -14.47 7.87 -14.93
CA ALA A 388 -15.03 7.89 -16.29
C ALA A 388 -16.53 8.20 -16.27
N LEU A 389 -17.26 7.54 -15.38
CA LEU A 389 -18.69 7.77 -15.19
C LEU A 389 -18.97 9.14 -14.55
N MET A 390 -18.23 9.52 -13.51
CA MET A 390 -18.45 10.80 -12.81
C MET A 390 -18.20 12.01 -13.72
N THR A 391 -17.26 11.88 -14.66
CA THR A 391 -16.94 12.92 -15.65
C THR A 391 -18.09 13.19 -16.62
N MET A 392 -19.02 12.24 -16.78
CA MET A 392 -20.26 12.46 -17.54
C MET A 392 -21.24 13.39 -16.83
N ASN A 393 -20.87 13.89 -15.64
CA ASN A 393 -21.63 14.80 -14.80
C ASN A 393 -23.04 14.28 -14.51
N PRO A 394 -23.17 13.11 -13.85
CA PRO A 394 -24.46 12.52 -13.59
C PRO A 394 -25.34 13.44 -12.72
N ILE A 395 -26.64 13.37 -12.99
CA ILE A 395 -27.64 14.14 -12.27
C ILE A 395 -28.03 13.34 -11.02
N ALA A 396 -28.06 14.01 -9.86
CA ALA A 396 -28.52 13.39 -8.64
C ALA A 396 -29.98 12.93 -8.82
N LYS A 397 -30.27 11.68 -8.49
CA LYS A 397 -31.65 11.19 -8.42
C LYS A 397 -32.25 11.78 -7.15
N ASN A 398 -32.94 12.90 -7.27
CA ASN A 398 -33.83 13.35 -6.20
C ASN A 398 -34.97 12.34 -6.14
N LEU A 399 -34.97 11.48 -5.12
CA LEU A 399 -36.22 10.87 -4.68
C LEU A 399 -37.02 12.00 -4.04
N ASP A 400 -37.73 12.76 -4.86
CA ASP A 400 -38.68 13.73 -4.37
C ASP A 400 -39.86 12.95 -3.78
N ILE A 401 -39.86 12.82 -2.45
CA ILE A 401 -40.92 12.12 -1.71
C ILE A 401 -42.26 12.82 -1.95
N ASP A 402 -42.27 14.12 -2.22
CA ASP A 402 -43.49 14.88 -2.47
C ASP A 402 -44.13 14.48 -3.82
N GLU A 403 -43.32 14.25 -4.86
CA GLU A 403 -43.80 13.78 -6.18
C GLU A 403 -44.32 12.33 -6.10
N TYR A 404 -43.67 11.47 -5.29
CA TYR A 404 -44.13 10.09 -5.05
C TYR A 404 -45.43 10.02 -4.25
N LEU A 405 -45.66 10.96 -3.32
CA LEU A 405 -46.91 11.06 -2.55
C LEU A 405 -48.06 11.63 -3.39
N GLU A 406 -47.79 12.54 -4.33
CA GLU A 406 -48.81 13.00 -5.28
C GLU A 406 -49.31 11.87 -6.20
N ASP A 407 -48.41 11.02 -6.71
CA ASP A 407 -48.78 9.88 -7.56
C ASP A 407 -49.57 8.78 -6.81
N VAL A 408 -49.32 8.59 -5.51
CA VAL A 408 -50.05 7.60 -4.68
C VAL A 408 -51.43 8.12 -4.27
N VAL A 409 -51.65 9.43 -4.19
CA VAL A 409 -52.94 10.03 -3.84
C VAL A 409 -53.90 10.12 -5.03
N ILE A 410 -53.40 9.96 -6.26
CA ILE A 410 -54.19 10.01 -7.50
C ILE A 410 -54.62 8.61 -8.01
N ALA A 411 -54.18 7.51 -7.36
CA ALA A 411 -54.51 6.12 -7.74
C ALA A 411 -55.76 5.54 -7.05
#